data_AF-A0AAV4S1G7-F1
#
_entry.id   AF-A0AAV4S1G7-F1
#
_cell.length_a   1.000
_cell.length_b   1.000
_cell.length_c   1.000
_cell.angle_alpha   90.00
_cell.angle_beta   90.00
_cell.angle_gamma   90.00
#
_symmetry.space_group_name_H-M   'P 1'
#
loop_
_entity.id
_entity.type
_entity.pdbx_description
1 polymer ?
#
loop_
_entity_poly.entity_id
_entity_poly.type
_entity_poly.pdbx_seq_one_letter_code
_entity_poly.pdbx_strand_id
1 'polypeptide(L)'
;MVNEVFRQSAEKPLFLEEPMQQASEAKEDKVDGCIPSKMPSSILVEQDQDLPGTRLRKDSYLKAIHSDNNHLRAGMQNMLIVFLTNAANVFLLDLSHDNLHMLEEQVDMCKRVLNIYRYMVMNVQMERRVWEQLLKVLLQITSLVLKEVPPVRKEDTLGGRLAPALFQTLIVTWIKANLNVVISAELWDQFLSVLSSLTSWEELIKEWAKTMETLTRVLAKQVYCIDLNDLPLDRLSEQK
;
A
#
# COMPACT_ATOMS: atom_id res chain seq x y z
N MET A 1 17.49 -52.59 -12.85
CA MET A 1 16.25 -52.25 -13.58
C MET A 1 15.31 -51.68 -12.53
N VAL A 2 15.24 -50.37 -12.29
CA VAL A 2 14.91 -49.31 -13.25
C VAL A 2 15.70 -48.05 -12.85
N ASN A 3 16.77 -47.79 -13.60
CA ASN A 3 17.31 -46.44 -13.79
C ASN A 3 16.68 -45.91 -15.09
N GLU A 4 16.62 -44.59 -15.21
CA GLU A 4 16.11 -43.82 -16.37
C GLU A 4 14.59 -43.65 -16.40
N VAL A 5 14.12 -42.47 -15.96
CA VAL A 5 13.39 -41.47 -16.78
C VAL A 5 13.18 -40.26 -15.86
N PHE A 6 14.12 -39.32 -15.87
CA PHE A 6 13.91 -37.87 -15.65
C PHE A 6 15.22 -37.15 -16.01
N ARG A 7 15.66 -37.34 -17.26
CA ARG A 7 16.53 -36.39 -17.95
C ARG A 7 15.61 -35.43 -18.69
N GLN A 8 15.11 -34.42 -17.99
CA GLN A 8 14.57 -33.23 -18.63
C GLN A 8 15.57 -32.10 -18.38
N SER A 9 16.10 -31.62 -19.50
CA SER A 9 16.88 -30.42 -19.75
C SER A 9 16.96 -29.45 -18.58
N ALA A 10 18.12 -29.39 -17.91
CA ALA A 10 18.48 -28.23 -17.11
C ALA A 10 18.78 -27.08 -18.09
N GLU A 11 17.75 -26.34 -18.48
CA GLU A 11 17.94 -25.07 -19.17
C GLU A 11 18.75 -24.13 -18.27
N LYS A 12 19.83 -23.58 -18.82
CA LYS A 12 20.70 -22.62 -18.14
C LYS A 12 19.83 -21.42 -17.70
N PRO A 13 19.92 -20.95 -16.45
CA PRO A 13 19.16 -19.79 -16.01
C PRO A 13 19.51 -18.56 -16.85
N LEU A 14 18.50 -17.73 -17.16
CA LEU A 14 18.53 -16.58 -18.08
C LEU A 14 19.65 -15.54 -17.87
N PHE A 15 20.34 -15.60 -16.73
CA PHE A 15 21.50 -14.78 -16.38
C PHE A 15 22.83 -15.30 -16.96
N LEU A 16 22.87 -16.56 -17.42
CA LEU A 16 24.06 -17.23 -17.98
C LEU A 16 24.14 -17.20 -19.52
N GLU A 17 23.26 -16.45 -20.18
CA GLU A 17 23.35 -16.14 -21.61
C GLU A 17 24.22 -14.88 -21.83
N GLU A 18 25.29 -15.04 -22.59
CA GLU A 18 26.12 -13.91 -23.02
C GLU A 18 25.35 -13.05 -24.03
N PRO A 19 25.44 -11.71 -23.96
CA PRO A 19 24.82 -10.84 -24.95
C PRO A 19 25.41 -11.11 -26.34
N MET A 20 24.56 -11.40 -27.32
CA MET A 20 24.95 -11.49 -28.74
C MET A 20 25.64 -10.19 -29.18
N GLN A 21 26.92 -10.27 -29.54
CA GLN A 21 27.64 -9.18 -30.18
C GLN A 21 27.01 -8.93 -31.57
N GLN A 22 26.28 -7.83 -31.71
CA GLN A 22 25.97 -7.27 -33.02
C GLN A 22 27.20 -6.48 -33.50
N ALA A 23 27.75 -6.92 -34.62
CA ALA A 23 28.84 -6.27 -35.35
C ALA A 23 28.42 -4.85 -35.76
N SER A 24 29.15 -3.83 -35.31
CA SER A 24 29.06 -2.48 -35.88
C SER A 24 30.23 -2.26 -36.85
N GLU A 25 29.95 -2.24 -38.14
CA GLU A 25 30.87 -1.78 -39.17
C GLU A 25 31.17 -0.29 -38.98
N ALA A 26 32.46 0.03 -38.85
CA ALA A 26 33.01 1.37 -38.76
C ALA A 26 33.09 2.04 -40.14
N LYS A 27 32.86 3.36 -40.19
CA LYS A 27 33.36 4.23 -41.28
C LYS A 27 34.26 5.30 -40.68
N GLU A 28 35.51 5.28 -41.14
CA GLU A 28 36.52 6.33 -40.97
C GLU A 28 36.14 7.59 -41.76
N ASP A 29 36.52 8.78 -41.28
CA ASP A 29 37.43 9.65 -42.05
C ASP A 29 37.94 10.90 -41.29
N LYS A 30 39.28 11.02 -41.33
CA LYS A 30 40.15 12.18 -41.58
C LYS A 30 40.36 13.37 -40.63
N VAL A 31 41.63 13.76 -40.68
CA VAL A 31 42.46 14.66 -39.87
C VAL A 31 42.80 15.92 -40.67
N ASP A 32 42.93 17.06 -39.98
CA ASP A 32 43.88 18.19 -40.20
C ASP A 32 43.65 19.17 -39.02
N GLY A 33 44.57 19.89 -38.38
CA GLY A 33 46.00 20.17 -38.51
C GLY A 33 46.29 21.51 -37.77
N CYS A 34 47.48 21.64 -37.16
CA CYS A 34 48.17 22.86 -36.66
C CYS A 34 48.23 23.18 -35.13
N ILE A 35 49.43 23.57 -34.68
CA ILE A 35 50.00 23.77 -33.33
C ILE A 35 50.70 25.18 -33.31
N PRO A 36 51.27 25.78 -32.23
CA PRO A 36 50.99 25.88 -30.76
C PRO A 36 50.87 27.34 -30.24
N SER A 37 50.40 27.56 -29.00
CA SER A 37 51.09 28.49 -28.05
C SER A 37 50.58 28.41 -26.60
N LYS A 38 51.48 28.75 -25.67
CA LYS A 38 51.50 28.55 -24.22
C LYS A 38 50.41 29.26 -23.39
N MET A 39 50.07 28.61 -22.26
CA MET A 39 49.37 29.08 -21.04
C MET A 39 50.03 30.30 -20.37
N PRO A 40 49.29 31.06 -19.53
CA PRO A 40 49.31 30.76 -18.09
C PRO A 40 47.96 30.87 -17.35
N SER A 41 47.75 29.90 -16.45
CA SER A 41 47.06 29.89 -15.14
C SER A 41 46.13 31.05 -14.73
N SER A 42 44.85 30.75 -14.46
CA SER A 42 44.27 30.66 -13.09
C SER A 42 42.73 30.74 -13.08
N ILE A 43 42.12 29.72 -12.47
CA ILE A 43 40.88 29.71 -11.65
C ILE A 43 39.67 30.51 -12.18
N LEU A 44 38.68 29.78 -12.72
CA LEU A 44 37.27 29.70 -12.29
C LEU A 44 36.39 29.23 -13.47
N VAL A 45 35.36 28.43 -13.13
CA VAL A 45 34.23 28.00 -13.99
C VAL A 45 34.50 26.80 -14.90
N GLU A 46 34.28 25.58 -14.39
CA GLU A 46 34.03 24.42 -15.27
C GLU A 46 32.57 24.44 -15.73
N GLN A 47 32.41 25.03 -16.91
CA GLN A 47 31.26 24.91 -17.78
C GLN A 47 31.45 23.62 -18.60
N ASP A 48 30.71 22.57 -18.24
CA ASP A 48 30.80 21.22 -18.80
C ASP A 48 30.32 21.24 -20.27
N GLN A 49 31.26 21.20 -21.23
CA GLN A 49 30.99 20.93 -22.64
C GLN A 49 31.12 19.43 -22.93
N ASP A 50 30.07 18.91 -23.55
CA ASP A 50 29.76 17.52 -23.85
C ASP A 50 30.92 16.65 -24.38
N LEU A 51 31.33 15.67 -23.58
CA LEU A 51 32.00 14.45 -24.05
C LEU A 51 30.95 13.36 -24.35
N PRO A 52 30.91 12.77 -25.56
CA PRO A 52 29.84 11.86 -26.01
C PRO A 52 29.90 10.44 -25.44
N GLY A 53 30.69 10.21 -24.37
CA GLY A 53 30.85 8.90 -23.73
C GLY A 53 30.50 8.85 -22.24
N THR A 54 30.32 10.00 -21.58
CA THR A 54 30.22 10.05 -20.10
C THR A 54 28.77 10.00 -19.60
N ARG A 55 27.79 10.33 -20.45
CA ARG A 55 26.35 10.28 -20.10
C ARG A 55 25.86 8.85 -19.85
N LEU A 56 26.22 7.92 -20.74
CA LEU A 56 25.81 6.50 -20.67
C LEU A 56 26.25 5.81 -19.37
N ARG A 57 27.42 6.16 -18.84
CA ARG A 57 27.96 5.59 -17.59
C ARG A 57 27.18 6.10 -16.38
N LYS A 58 26.87 7.40 -16.32
CA LYS A 58 26.08 8.01 -15.24
C LYS A 58 24.64 7.50 -15.25
N ASP A 59 24.05 7.33 -16.43
CA ASP A 59 22.72 6.78 -16.61
C ASP A 59 22.63 5.30 -16.19
N SER A 60 23.69 4.52 -16.43
CA SER A 60 23.75 3.11 -16.01
C SER A 60 23.78 2.96 -14.48
N TYR A 61 24.54 3.81 -13.77
CA TYR A 61 24.55 3.83 -12.30
C TYR A 61 23.21 4.31 -11.72
N LEU A 62 22.61 5.36 -12.30
CA LEU A 62 21.28 5.84 -11.87
C LEU A 62 20.21 4.77 -12.10
N LYS A 63 20.23 4.08 -13.24
CA LYS A 63 19.30 3.00 -13.54
C LYS A 63 19.52 1.78 -12.66
N ALA A 64 20.76 1.44 -12.32
CA ALA A 64 21.10 0.36 -11.39
C ALA A 64 20.64 0.66 -9.95
N ILE A 65 20.85 1.88 -9.45
CA ILE A 65 20.37 2.33 -8.13
C ILE A 65 18.84 2.34 -8.09
N HIS A 66 18.18 2.74 -9.18
CA HIS A 66 16.72 2.65 -9.28
C HIS A 66 16.20 1.20 -9.42
N SER A 67 16.93 0.31 -10.09
CA SER A 67 16.54 -1.11 -10.24
C SER A 67 16.73 -1.90 -8.95
N ASP A 68 17.79 -1.64 -8.18
CA ASP A 68 18.00 -2.27 -6.86
C ASP A 68 16.91 -1.86 -5.88
N ASN A 69 16.49 -0.60 -5.90
CA ASN A 69 15.33 -0.15 -5.15
C ASN A 69 14.04 -0.86 -5.58
N ASN A 70 13.84 -1.13 -6.86
CA ASN A 70 12.68 -1.87 -7.34
C ASN A 70 12.72 -3.36 -6.95
N HIS A 71 13.90 -3.99 -6.94
CA HIS A 71 14.05 -5.39 -6.52
C HIS A 71 13.89 -5.56 -5.00
N LEU A 72 14.48 -4.65 -4.21
CA LEU A 72 14.25 -4.57 -2.76
C LEU A 72 12.78 -4.27 -2.45
N ARG A 73 12.13 -3.41 -3.24
CA ARG A 73 10.71 -3.12 -3.13
C ARG A 73 9.85 -4.34 -3.49
N ALA A 74 10.20 -5.10 -4.52
CA ALA A 74 9.49 -6.34 -4.87
C ALA A 74 9.54 -7.36 -3.72
N GLY A 75 10.68 -7.47 -3.03
CA GLY A 75 10.80 -8.25 -1.79
C GLY A 75 9.98 -7.69 -0.63
N MET A 76 10.00 -6.37 -0.44
CA MET A 76 9.25 -5.69 0.63
C MET A 76 7.74 -5.86 0.48
N GLN A 77 7.17 -5.73 -0.72
CA GLN A 77 5.72 -5.91 -0.94
C GLN A 77 5.27 -7.34 -0.62
N ASN A 78 6.08 -8.34 -0.95
CA ASN A 78 5.81 -9.73 -0.56
C ASN A 78 5.87 -9.91 0.97
N MET A 79 6.84 -9.26 1.64
CA MET A 79 6.92 -9.29 3.10
C MET A 79 5.69 -8.66 3.76
N LEU A 80 5.15 -7.57 3.20
CA LEU A 80 3.90 -6.98 3.67
C LEU A 80 2.74 -7.97 3.56
N ILE A 81 2.60 -8.68 2.45
CA ILE A 81 1.54 -9.70 2.26
C ILE A 81 1.65 -10.81 3.31
N VAL A 82 2.86 -11.33 3.53
CA VAL A 82 3.11 -12.38 4.53
C VAL A 82 2.77 -11.86 5.93
N PHE A 83 3.21 -10.65 6.26
CA PHE A 83 2.91 -10.02 7.55
C PHE A 83 1.40 -9.82 7.74
N LEU A 84 0.69 -9.26 6.75
CA LEU A 84 -0.75 -9.03 6.80
C LEU A 84 -1.50 -10.33 7.11
N THR A 85 -1.17 -11.38 6.36
CA THR A 85 -1.83 -12.69 6.48
C THR A 85 -1.53 -13.34 7.83
N ASN A 86 -0.27 -13.31 8.28
CA ASN A 86 0.12 -13.96 9.52
C ASN A 86 -0.36 -13.20 10.76
N ALA A 87 -0.32 -11.87 10.74
CA ALA A 87 -0.78 -11.05 11.85
C ALA A 87 -2.31 -11.14 12.06
N ALA A 88 -3.07 -11.49 11.02
CA ALA A 88 -4.50 -11.75 11.11
C ALA A 88 -4.83 -12.92 12.04
N ASN A 89 -3.92 -13.90 12.18
CA ASN A 89 -4.13 -15.06 13.04
C ASN A 89 -4.32 -14.68 14.51
N VAL A 90 -3.75 -13.55 14.97
CA VAL A 90 -3.92 -13.06 16.36
C VAL A 90 -5.39 -12.81 16.71
N PHE A 91 -6.19 -12.40 15.72
CA PHE A 91 -7.63 -12.17 15.89
C PHE A 91 -8.44 -13.46 15.93
N LEU A 92 -7.88 -14.55 15.40
CA LEU A 92 -8.54 -15.85 15.25
C LEU A 92 -8.12 -16.85 16.34
N LEU A 93 -7.21 -16.46 17.23
CA LEU A 93 -6.84 -17.28 18.38
C LEU A 93 -8.06 -17.45 19.28
N ASP A 94 -8.49 -18.70 19.44
CA ASP A 94 -9.51 -19.08 20.42
C ASP A 94 -8.82 -19.22 21.78
N LEU A 95 -8.87 -18.15 22.58
CA LEU A 95 -8.41 -18.20 23.96
C LEU A 95 -9.57 -18.64 24.84
N SER A 96 -9.37 -19.73 25.58
CA SER A 96 -10.35 -20.26 26.54
C SER A 96 -10.97 -19.12 27.36
N HIS A 97 -12.29 -18.97 27.25
CA HIS A 97 -13.08 -17.85 27.79
C HIS A 97 -13.03 -17.69 29.32
N ASP A 98 -12.37 -18.61 30.03
CA ASP A 98 -12.32 -18.65 31.49
C ASP A 98 -11.37 -17.60 32.12
N ASN A 99 -10.56 -16.91 31.32
CA ASN A 99 -9.61 -15.90 31.81
C ASN A 99 -9.83 -14.53 31.16
N LEU A 100 -10.59 -13.64 31.82
CA LEU A 100 -10.79 -12.24 31.40
C LEU A 100 -9.47 -11.48 31.17
N HIS A 101 -8.42 -11.80 31.93
CA HIS A 101 -7.08 -11.25 31.73
C HIS A 101 -6.49 -11.59 30.36
N MET A 102 -6.65 -12.84 29.90
CA MET A 102 -6.15 -13.29 28.60
C MET A 102 -6.91 -12.61 27.45
N LEU A 103 -8.21 -12.35 27.65
CA LEU A 103 -9.01 -11.58 26.69
C LEU A 103 -8.51 -10.14 26.57
N GLU A 104 -8.16 -9.49 27.69
CA GLU A 104 -7.60 -8.14 27.68
C GLU A 104 -6.27 -8.06 26.93
N GLU A 105 -5.36 -9.00 27.19
CA GLU A 105 -4.11 -9.10 26.46
C GLU A 105 -4.32 -9.32 24.95
N GLN A 106 -5.27 -10.19 24.58
CA GLN A 106 -5.61 -10.42 23.17
C GLN A 106 -6.17 -9.17 22.50
N VAL A 107 -7.08 -8.46 23.16
CA VAL A 107 -7.63 -7.19 22.66
C VAL A 107 -6.51 -6.19 22.41
N ASP A 108 -5.55 -6.08 23.33
CA ASP A 108 -4.42 -5.17 23.18
C ASP A 108 -3.48 -5.58 22.04
N MET A 109 -3.21 -6.87 21.87
CA MET A 109 -2.47 -7.39 20.72
C MET A 109 -3.19 -7.08 19.40
N CYS A 110 -4.50 -7.33 19.32
CA CYS A 110 -5.32 -7.00 18.15
C CYS A 110 -5.28 -5.51 17.82
N LYS A 111 -5.42 -4.63 18.82
CA LYS A 111 -5.31 -3.18 18.64
C LYS A 111 -3.93 -2.76 18.11
N ARG A 112 -2.86 -3.38 18.59
CA ARG A 112 -1.50 -3.13 18.08
C ARG A 112 -1.38 -3.53 16.61
N VAL A 113 -1.90 -4.70 16.22
CA VAL A 113 -1.91 -5.13 14.81
C VAL A 113 -2.72 -4.16 13.94
N LEU A 114 -3.91 -3.73 14.38
CA LEU A 114 -4.69 -2.72 13.67
C LEU A 114 -3.93 -1.40 13.51
N ASN A 115 -3.18 -0.97 14.52
CA ASN A 115 -2.35 0.23 14.42
C ASN A 115 -1.21 0.08 13.42
N ILE A 116 -0.61 -1.11 13.29
CA ILE A 116 0.39 -1.39 12.26
C ILE A 116 -0.27 -1.32 10.87
N TYR A 117 -1.46 -1.90 10.70
CA TYR A 117 -2.21 -1.78 9.43
C TYR A 117 -2.52 -0.32 9.10
N ARG A 118 -2.97 0.49 10.07
CA ARG A 118 -3.20 1.94 9.88
C ARG A 118 -1.92 2.66 9.48
N TYR A 119 -0.80 2.33 10.14
CA TYR A 119 0.50 2.89 9.77
C TYR A 119 0.87 2.56 8.32
N MET A 120 0.68 1.30 7.89
CA MET A 120 0.92 0.88 6.51
C MET A 120 0.08 1.69 5.52
N VAL A 121 -1.22 1.84 5.79
CA VAL A 121 -2.16 2.60 4.94
C VAL A 121 -1.75 4.06 4.77
N MET A 122 -1.23 4.68 5.83
CA MET A 122 -0.89 6.10 5.82
C MET A 122 0.52 6.41 5.34
N ASN A 123 1.48 5.54 5.65
CA ASN A 123 2.91 5.86 5.53
C ASN A 123 3.67 4.96 4.56
N VAL A 124 3.09 3.85 4.10
CA VAL A 124 3.78 2.90 3.22
C VAL A 124 3.18 2.95 1.82
N GLN A 125 4.03 3.07 0.81
CA GLN A 125 3.60 2.94 -0.58
C GLN A 125 3.38 1.47 -0.94
N MET A 126 2.12 1.07 -1.05
CA MET A 126 1.70 -0.29 -1.35
C MET A 126 1.33 -0.46 -2.83
N GLU A 127 1.70 -1.60 -3.42
CA GLU A 127 1.22 -2.03 -4.74
C GLU A 127 -0.26 -2.47 -4.67
N ARG A 128 -0.94 -2.48 -5.82
CA ARG A 128 -2.36 -2.88 -5.92
C ARG A 128 -2.66 -4.21 -5.22
N ARG A 129 -1.82 -5.23 -5.44
CA ARG A 129 -1.98 -6.55 -4.79
C ARG A 129 -1.89 -6.50 -3.26
N VAL A 130 -1.07 -5.61 -2.71
CA VAL A 130 -0.91 -5.47 -1.26
C VAL A 130 -2.11 -4.73 -0.67
N TRP A 131 -2.62 -3.70 -1.36
CA TRP A 131 -3.90 -3.06 -1.00
C TRP A 131 -5.04 -4.07 -0.99
N GLU A 132 -5.22 -4.82 -2.08
CA GLU A 132 -6.28 -5.84 -2.17
C GLU A 132 -6.14 -6.90 -1.08
N GLN A 133 -4.91 -7.36 -0.79
CA GLN A 133 -4.68 -8.31 0.30
C GLN A 133 -5.05 -7.72 1.66
N LEU A 134 -4.65 -6.48 1.95
CA LEU A 134 -5.00 -5.80 3.20
C LEU A 134 -6.51 -5.69 3.36
N LEU A 135 -7.23 -5.29 2.31
CA LEU A 135 -8.69 -5.18 2.32
C LEU A 135 -9.35 -6.55 2.57
N LYS A 136 -8.89 -7.60 1.89
CA LYS A 136 -9.39 -8.98 2.10
C LYS A 136 -9.16 -9.45 3.53
N VAL A 137 -7.96 -9.22 4.08
CA VAL A 137 -7.63 -9.57 5.47
C VAL A 137 -8.51 -8.80 6.45
N LEU A 138 -8.71 -7.50 6.27
CA LEU A 138 -9.58 -6.71 7.14
C LEU A 138 -11.03 -7.20 7.08
N LEU A 139 -11.56 -7.47 5.88
CA LEU A 139 -12.90 -8.03 5.71
C LEU A 139 -13.05 -9.40 6.40
N GLN A 140 -12.06 -10.27 6.24
CA GLN A 140 -12.05 -11.59 6.87
C GLN A 140 -12.01 -11.48 8.39
N ILE A 141 -11.14 -10.62 8.95
CA ILE A 141 -11.09 -10.36 10.39
C ILE A 141 -12.45 -9.85 10.87
N THR A 142 -13.03 -8.85 10.20
CA THR A 142 -14.34 -8.30 10.55
C THR A 142 -15.43 -9.37 10.55
N SER A 143 -15.48 -10.22 9.52
CA SER A 143 -16.48 -11.29 9.41
C SER A 143 -16.31 -12.39 10.47
N LEU A 144 -15.09 -12.69 10.91
CA LEU A 144 -14.84 -13.76 11.87
C LEU A 144 -14.92 -13.29 13.32
N VAL A 145 -14.48 -12.05 13.59
CA VAL A 145 -14.48 -11.46 14.93
C VAL A 145 -15.85 -10.90 15.31
N LEU A 146 -16.59 -10.34 14.34
CA LEU A 146 -17.93 -9.78 14.58
C LEU A 146 -18.99 -10.76 14.07
N LYS A 147 -19.80 -11.26 15.00
CA LYS A 147 -20.96 -12.10 14.68
C LYS A 147 -22.09 -11.24 14.13
N GLU A 148 -22.96 -11.83 13.31
CA GLU A 148 -24.14 -11.19 12.71
C GLU A 148 -25.07 -10.56 13.78
N VAL A 149 -25.20 -11.21 14.93
CA VAL A 149 -25.93 -10.66 16.09
C VAL A 149 -24.93 -10.24 17.16
N PRO A 150 -24.92 -8.96 17.58
CA PRO A 150 -24.05 -8.49 18.64
C PRO A 150 -24.38 -9.20 19.96
N PRO A 151 -23.38 -9.56 20.77
CA PRO A 151 -23.62 -10.15 22.08
C PRO A 151 -24.26 -9.12 23.02
N VAL A 152 -25.10 -9.61 23.95
CA VAL A 152 -25.79 -8.76 24.93
C VAL A 152 -24.79 -7.96 25.79
N ARG A 153 -23.64 -8.55 26.12
CA ARG A 153 -22.53 -7.92 26.84
C ARG A 153 -21.33 -7.78 25.92
N LYS A 154 -21.25 -6.67 25.19
CA LYS A 154 -20.17 -6.40 24.22
C LYS A 154 -18.80 -6.36 24.90
N GLU A 155 -18.75 -5.84 26.13
CA GLU A 155 -17.56 -5.72 26.95
C GLU A 155 -16.96 -7.06 27.39
N ASP A 156 -17.70 -8.17 27.30
CA ASP A 156 -17.19 -9.50 27.67
C ASP A 156 -16.65 -10.28 26.46
N THR A 157 -16.68 -9.66 25.27
CA THR A 157 -16.27 -10.33 24.03
C THR A 157 -15.17 -9.56 23.30
N LEU A 158 -14.31 -10.31 22.61
CA LEU A 158 -13.28 -9.76 21.73
C LEU A 158 -13.89 -8.83 20.68
N GLY A 159 -14.95 -9.32 20.00
CA GLY A 159 -15.66 -8.57 18.97
C GLY A 159 -16.27 -7.27 19.47
N GLY A 160 -16.93 -7.29 20.63
CA GLY A 160 -17.52 -6.07 21.19
C GLY A 160 -16.48 -5.00 21.56
N ARG A 161 -15.34 -5.40 22.14
CA ARG A 161 -14.25 -4.46 22.48
C ARG A 161 -13.49 -3.94 21.25
N LEU A 162 -13.46 -4.71 20.15
CA LEU A 162 -12.75 -4.34 18.93
C LEU A 162 -13.63 -3.68 17.86
N ALA A 163 -14.96 -3.83 17.92
CA ALA A 163 -15.89 -3.36 16.90
C ALA A 163 -15.65 -1.90 16.47
N PRO A 164 -15.55 -0.91 17.39
CA PRO A 164 -15.28 0.48 16.98
C PRO A 164 -13.98 0.64 16.20
N ALA A 165 -12.90 0.00 16.70
CA ALA A 165 -11.59 0.09 16.07
C ALA A 165 -11.54 -0.63 14.72
N LEU A 166 -12.24 -1.77 14.59
CA LEU A 166 -12.34 -2.53 13.35
C LEU A 166 -13.11 -1.75 12.28
N PHE A 167 -14.32 -1.25 12.58
CA PHE A 167 -15.11 -0.50 11.61
C PHE A 167 -14.41 0.76 11.14
N GLN A 168 -13.82 1.53 12.06
CA GLN A 168 -13.03 2.71 11.69
C GLN A 168 -11.86 2.34 10.78
N THR A 169 -11.09 1.30 11.13
CA THR A 169 -9.94 0.87 10.31
C THR A 169 -10.41 0.41 8.94
N LEU A 170 -11.43 -0.44 8.88
CA LEU A 170 -11.96 -0.99 7.64
C LEU A 170 -12.46 0.12 6.71
N ILE A 171 -13.34 1.00 7.19
CA ILE A 171 -13.95 2.05 6.36
C ILE A 171 -12.90 3.07 5.89
N VAL A 172 -12.04 3.55 6.79
CA VAL A 172 -10.98 4.51 6.43
C VAL A 172 -10.00 3.90 5.43
N THR A 173 -9.60 2.64 5.66
CA THR A 173 -8.69 1.93 4.75
C THR A 173 -9.35 1.71 3.39
N TRP A 174 -10.64 1.38 3.36
CA TRP A 174 -11.40 1.19 2.13
C TRP A 174 -11.43 2.46 1.27
N ILE A 175 -11.75 3.59 1.89
CA ILE A 175 -11.76 4.90 1.21
C ILE A 175 -10.36 5.23 0.69
N LYS A 176 -9.34 5.06 1.54
CA LYS A 176 -7.96 5.34 1.14
C LYS A 176 -7.54 4.48 -0.05
N ALA A 177 -7.85 3.18 -0.03
CA ALA A 177 -7.56 2.28 -1.13
C ALA A 177 -8.23 2.73 -2.44
N ASN A 178 -9.50 3.16 -2.39
CA ASN A 178 -10.21 3.67 -3.58
C ASN A 178 -9.58 4.94 -4.18
N LEU A 179 -8.91 5.74 -3.36
CA LEU A 179 -8.18 6.93 -3.83
C LEU A 179 -6.80 6.59 -4.40
N ASN A 180 -6.28 5.40 -4.10
CA ASN A 180 -4.91 4.99 -4.42
C ASN A 180 -4.83 3.96 -5.55
N VAL A 181 -5.81 3.05 -5.66
CA VAL A 181 -5.83 1.96 -6.64
C VAL A 181 -7.27 1.66 -7.09
N VAL A 182 -7.41 1.09 -8.29
CA VAL A 182 -8.69 0.57 -8.77
C VAL A 182 -9.00 -0.75 -8.05
N ILE A 183 -10.12 -0.77 -7.34
CA ILE A 183 -10.63 -1.95 -6.63
C ILE A 183 -11.58 -2.74 -7.54
N SER A 184 -11.43 -4.05 -7.60
CA SER A 184 -12.31 -4.93 -8.38
C SER A 184 -13.75 -4.95 -7.86
N ALA A 185 -14.73 -5.12 -8.76
CA ALA A 185 -16.14 -5.25 -8.40
C ALA A 185 -16.41 -6.38 -7.39
N GLU A 186 -15.77 -7.55 -7.57
CA GLU A 186 -15.91 -8.69 -6.65
C GLU A 186 -15.54 -8.33 -5.19
N LEU A 187 -14.50 -7.52 -5.01
CA LEU A 187 -14.05 -7.11 -3.68
C LEU A 187 -15.04 -6.11 -3.06
N TRP A 188 -15.65 -5.25 -3.88
CA TRP A 188 -16.77 -4.40 -3.48
C TRP A 188 -18.01 -5.20 -3.06
N ASP A 189 -18.34 -6.26 -3.80
CA ASP A 189 -19.45 -7.16 -3.45
C ASP A 189 -19.19 -7.85 -2.10
N GLN A 190 -17.96 -8.29 -1.85
CA GLN A 190 -17.56 -8.83 -0.54
C GLN A 190 -17.69 -7.79 0.58
N PHE A 191 -17.25 -6.55 0.35
CA PHE A 191 -17.41 -5.48 1.33
C PHE A 191 -18.86 -5.18 1.65
N LEU A 192 -19.70 -5.07 0.61
CA LEU A 192 -21.13 -4.86 0.77
C LEU A 192 -21.75 -6.02 1.55
N SER A 193 -21.47 -7.27 1.16
CA SER A 193 -21.98 -8.46 1.84
C SER A 193 -21.62 -8.46 3.33
N VAL A 194 -20.35 -8.19 3.68
CA VAL A 194 -19.91 -8.18 5.08
C VAL A 194 -20.60 -7.06 5.86
N LEU A 195 -20.61 -5.83 5.34
CA LEU A 195 -21.24 -4.71 6.04
C LEU A 195 -22.75 -4.88 6.20
N SER A 196 -23.44 -5.39 5.17
CA SER A 196 -24.88 -5.64 5.24
C SER A 196 -25.23 -6.66 6.34
N SER A 197 -24.39 -7.70 6.50
CA SER A 197 -24.59 -8.69 7.56
C SER A 197 -24.37 -8.14 8.98
N LEU A 198 -23.66 -7.01 9.12
CA LEU A 198 -23.29 -6.41 10.41
C LEU A 198 -24.12 -5.17 10.76
N THR A 199 -25.23 -4.92 10.07
CA THR A 199 -26.10 -3.74 10.28
C THR A 199 -26.75 -3.66 11.66
N SER A 200 -26.77 -4.77 12.40
CA SER A 200 -27.19 -4.85 13.81
C SER A 200 -26.21 -4.16 14.78
N TRP A 201 -24.98 -3.88 14.35
CA TRP A 201 -23.97 -3.19 15.15
C TRP A 201 -24.12 -1.67 15.03
N GLU A 202 -24.54 -1.02 16.12
CA GLU A 202 -24.66 0.45 16.19
C GLU A 202 -23.33 1.16 15.83
N GLU A 203 -22.20 0.57 16.20
CA GLU A 203 -20.86 1.08 15.90
C GLU A 203 -20.63 1.19 14.38
N LEU A 204 -21.14 0.24 13.59
CA LEU A 204 -21.07 0.30 12.13
C LEU A 204 -21.89 1.48 11.60
N ILE A 205 -23.14 1.61 12.07
CA ILE A 205 -24.04 2.66 11.61
C ILE A 205 -23.47 4.04 11.93
N LYS A 206 -22.93 4.24 13.14
CA LYS A 206 -22.28 5.49 13.55
C LYS A 206 -21.09 5.83 12.66
N GLU A 207 -20.20 4.87 12.42
CA GLU A 207 -18.99 5.12 11.64
C GLU A 207 -19.30 5.34 10.16
N TRP A 208 -20.30 4.63 9.63
CA TRP A 208 -20.81 4.85 8.28
C TRP A 208 -21.44 6.24 8.13
N ALA A 209 -22.30 6.65 9.08
CA ALA A 209 -22.92 7.99 9.07
C ALA A 209 -21.87 9.10 9.09
N LYS A 210 -20.89 9.02 10.00
CA LYS A 210 -19.77 9.96 10.09
C LYS A 210 -18.96 10.03 8.78
N THR A 211 -18.75 8.88 8.16
CA THR A 211 -18.05 8.79 6.87
C THR A 211 -18.83 9.49 5.77
N MET A 212 -20.12 9.19 5.64
CA MET A 212 -21.00 9.82 4.65
C MET A 212 -21.10 11.34 4.85
N GLU A 213 -21.18 11.80 6.10
CA GLU A 213 -21.17 13.22 6.42
C GLU A 213 -19.85 13.89 5.97
N THR A 214 -18.72 13.26 6.26
CA THR A 214 -17.40 13.76 5.85
C THR A 214 -17.28 13.82 4.32
N LEU A 215 -17.68 12.77 3.61
CA LEU A 215 -17.67 12.73 2.16
C LEU A 215 -18.61 13.80 1.56
N THR A 216 -19.81 13.94 2.10
CA THR A 216 -20.78 14.95 1.67
C THR A 216 -20.21 16.35 1.82
N ARG A 217 -19.56 16.64 2.96
CA ARG A 217 -18.91 17.93 3.22
C ARG A 217 -17.77 18.21 2.25
N VAL A 218 -16.91 17.23 2.01
CA VAL A 218 -15.80 17.37 1.06
C VAL A 218 -16.35 17.61 -0.35
N LEU A 219 -17.34 16.84 -0.79
CA LEU A 219 -17.94 17.02 -2.11
C LEU A 219 -18.66 18.36 -2.25
N ALA A 220 -19.43 18.79 -1.24
CA ALA A 220 -20.09 20.09 -1.24
C ALA A 220 -19.09 21.24 -1.44
N LYS A 221 -17.95 21.16 -0.73
CA LYS A 221 -16.87 22.14 -0.86
C LYS A 221 -16.16 22.07 -2.20
N GLN A 222 -15.88 20.88 -2.72
CA GLN A 222 -15.10 20.73 -3.96
C GLN A 222 -15.93 20.99 -5.23
N VAL A 223 -17.22 20.60 -5.24
CA VAL A 223 -18.08 20.69 -6.42
C VAL A 223 -18.86 22.00 -6.44
N TYR A 224 -19.34 22.46 -5.27
CA TYR A 224 -20.21 23.63 -5.17
C TYR A 224 -19.56 24.82 -4.46
N CYS A 225 -18.33 24.69 -3.95
CA CYS A 225 -17.66 25.73 -3.16
C CYS A 225 -18.48 26.19 -1.92
N ILE A 226 -19.35 25.32 -1.39
CA ILE A 226 -20.17 25.59 -0.20
C ILE A 226 -19.51 24.98 1.03
N ASP A 227 -19.33 25.76 2.10
CA ASP A 227 -18.91 25.23 3.39
C ASP A 227 -20.13 24.92 4.26
N LEU A 228 -20.40 23.63 4.48
CA LEU A 228 -21.54 23.17 5.29
C LEU A 228 -21.37 23.46 6.79
N ASN A 229 -20.18 23.88 7.25
CA ASN A 229 -19.98 24.35 8.63
C ASN A 229 -20.20 25.86 8.80
N ASP A 230 -20.35 26.59 7.70
CA ASP A 230 -20.41 28.04 7.68
C ASP A 230 -21.42 28.47 6.61
N LEU A 231 -22.65 28.03 6.81
CA LEU A 231 -23.72 28.31 5.88
C LEU A 231 -24.08 29.80 5.96
N PRO A 232 -24.21 30.50 4.82
CA PRO A 232 -24.56 31.92 4.81
C PRO A 232 -25.91 32.21 5.47
N LEU A 233 -26.79 31.21 5.57
CA LEU A 233 -28.08 31.28 6.27
C LEU A 233 -27.93 31.31 7.80
N ASP A 234 -26.93 30.62 8.36
CA ASP A 234 -26.71 30.62 9.82
C ASP A 234 -26.28 32.01 10.29
N ARG A 235 -25.42 32.68 9.51
CA ARG A 235 -25.00 34.07 9.75
C ARG A 235 -26.15 35.09 9.74
N LEU A 236 -27.21 34.82 8.97
CA LEU A 236 -28.41 35.68 8.90
C LEU A 236 -29.37 35.41 10.07
N SER A 237 -29.34 34.21 10.65
CA SER A 237 -30.16 33.86 11.81
C SER A 237 -29.64 34.45 13.12
N GLU A 238 -28.32 34.64 13.25
CA GLU A 238 -27.67 35.28 14.40
C GLU A 238 -27.84 36.81 14.45
N GLN A 239 -28.33 37.41 13.36
CA GLN A 239 -28.51 38.86 13.23
C GLN A 239 -29.91 39.37 13.62
N LYS A 240 -30.75 38.51 14.23
CA LYS A 240 -32.15 38.82 14.54
C LYS A 240 -32.48 38.78 16.03
#